data_AF-A0A9P9XRP8-F1
#
_entry.id   AF-A0A9P9XRP8-F1
#
_cell.length_a   1.000
_cell.length_b   1.000
_cell.length_c   1.000
_cell.angle_alpha   90.00
_cell.angle_beta   90.00
_cell.angle_gamma   90.00
#
_symmetry.space_group_name_H-M   'P 1'
#
loop_
_entity.id
_entity.type
_entity.pdbx_description
1 polymer ?
#
loop_
_entity_poly.entity_id
_entity_poly.type
_entity_poly.pdbx_seq_one_letter_code
_entity_poly.pdbx_strand_id
1 'polypeptide(L)'
;MVRLSIASILSLGVVATRALATGNCTGVNAISTKCASKEAAHTRDFFYVGGRYIETTSGNVTVDQLYVEKLVPVTTSRTRRRSTITTPKPIVFFHGGGTTGVTWLNTPDNRPGWATYFLQQGHTVYLVDTAAIGRSTENNLANFTMIAGTAAEGVEKGFTHVEAYGAYPQAVLHTQWPGTGQKGDPTFEQFKKTILPLSTSWVPQEYALRASGCELLSLLGEKAYLISHSIGARAPILLSNDCPEYIAGNINLEGTTVPFWSFESRSATNAWGLTNTPLDYDPPAASAAELETEVVGKDTLAHRSCYRQKEPARQLPKIASVPYLMVTTEASVHVTYDHCTVDYLKQVGGQPEWIKLGEIGIRGNGHFMHLEKNSLEIAAVVNKWIQEKEGA
;
A
#
# COMPACT_ATOMS: atom_id res chain seq x y z
N MET A 1 -66.09 -24.29 55.55
CA MET A 1 -64.71 -24.79 55.34
C MET A 1 -64.67 -25.51 54.00
N VAL A 2 -64.20 -24.82 52.95
CA VAL A 2 -64.03 -25.39 51.61
C VAL A 2 -62.53 -25.44 51.36
N ARG A 3 -61.98 -26.63 51.14
CA ARG A 3 -60.57 -26.83 50.76
C ARG A 3 -60.44 -26.56 49.25
N LEU A 4 -59.68 -25.55 48.86
CA LEU A 4 -59.18 -25.40 47.48
C LEU A 4 -57.76 -25.97 47.40
N SER A 5 -57.58 -26.97 46.54
CA SER A 5 -56.27 -27.48 46.14
C SER A 5 -55.66 -26.54 45.10
N ILE A 6 -54.46 -26.02 45.37
CA ILE A 6 -53.66 -25.25 44.42
C ILE A 6 -52.74 -26.24 43.68
N ALA A 7 -52.99 -26.45 42.39
CA ALA A 7 -52.10 -27.18 41.51
C ALA A 7 -51.01 -26.23 40.97
N SER A 8 -49.74 -26.57 41.23
CA SER A 8 -48.58 -25.87 40.71
C SER A 8 -48.39 -26.14 39.22
N ILE A 9 -48.41 -25.09 38.41
CA ILE A 9 -47.95 -25.14 37.01
C ILE A 9 -46.48 -24.69 37.00
N LEU A 10 -45.55 -25.65 36.89
CA LEU A 10 -44.16 -25.37 36.54
C LEU A 10 -44.10 -25.03 35.05
N SER A 11 -43.92 -23.75 34.73
CA SER A 11 -43.52 -23.32 33.40
C SER A 11 -42.02 -23.56 33.22
N LEU A 12 -41.67 -24.64 32.50
CA LEU A 12 -40.32 -24.80 31.95
C LEU A 12 -40.09 -23.67 30.93
N GLY A 13 -39.33 -22.66 31.35
CA GLY A 13 -38.77 -21.67 30.44
C GLY A 13 -37.78 -22.34 29.51
N VAL A 14 -38.19 -22.58 28.26
CA VAL A 14 -37.27 -22.91 27.17
C VAL A 14 -36.43 -21.67 26.93
N VAL A 15 -35.20 -21.66 27.46
CA VAL A 15 -34.16 -20.72 27.03
C VAL A 15 -33.84 -21.11 25.59
N ALA A 16 -34.52 -20.47 24.64
CA ALA A 16 -34.12 -20.51 23.24
C ALA A 16 -32.76 -19.81 23.15
N THR A 17 -31.68 -20.57 23.23
CA THR A 17 -30.39 -20.16 22.70
C THR A 17 -30.59 -19.87 21.22
N ARG A 18 -30.81 -18.59 20.88
CA ARG A 18 -30.66 -18.11 19.52
C ARG A 18 -29.20 -18.35 19.15
N ALA A 19 -28.92 -19.48 18.52
CA ALA A 19 -27.79 -19.58 17.63
C ALA A 19 -27.98 -18.44 16.62
N LEU A 20 -27.22 -17.35 16.79
CA LEU A 20 -27.05 -16.35 15.76
C LEU A 20 -26.53 -17.13 14.56
N ALA A 21 -27.39 -17.37 13.57
CA ALA A 21 -26.94 -17.78 12.26
C ALA A 21 -25.96 -16.69 11.82
N THR A 22 -24.67 -16.96 11.98
CA THR A 22 -23.62 -16.11 11.43
C THR A 22 -23.82 -16.16 9.94
N GLY A 23 -24.53 -15.16 9.40
CA GLY A 23 -24.73 -15.03 7.97
C GLY A 23 -23.36 -15.06 7.28
N ASN A 24 -23.33 -15.49 6.02
CA ASN A 24 -22.12 -15.37 5.22
C ASN A 24 -21.70 -13.88 5.18
N CYS A 25 -20.61 -13.53 5.87
CA CYS A 25 -20.09 -12.17 5.97
C CYS A 25 -18.86 -11.96 5.06
N THR A 26 -18.80 -12.68 3.93
CA THR A 26 -17.73 -12.61 2.93
C THR A 26 -18.15 -11.70 1.78
N GLY A 27 -17.20 -10.95 1.21
CA GLY A 27 -17.46 -10.06 0.08
C GLY A 27 -18.55 -9.03 0.40
N VAL A 28 -19.42 -8.76 -0.58
CA VAL A 28 -20.49 -7.75 -0.43
C VAL A 28 -21.48 -8.07 0.71
N ASN A 29 -21.64 -9.34 1.09
CA ASN A 29 -22.58 -9.73 2.14
C ASN A 29 -22.18 -9.21 3.53
N ALA A 30 -20.89 -8.87 3.72
CA ALA A 30 -20.37 -8.25 4.93
C ALA A 30 -21.06 -6.93 5.31
N ILE A 31 -21.71 -6.26 4.36
CA ILE A 31 -22.46 -5.01 4.62
C ILE A 31 -23.69 -5.22 5.51
N SER A 32 -24.15 -6.48 5.66
CA SER A 32 -25.31 -6.79 6.48
C SER A 32 -25.07 -6.32 7.93
N THR A 33 -26.09 -5.68 8.52
CA THR A 33 -26.07 -5.31 9.96
C THR A 33 -25.97 -6.51 10.90
N LYS A 34 -26.10 -7.74 10.37
CA LYS A 34 -25.87 -9.00 11.09
C LYS A 34 -24.39 -9.37 11.17
N CYS A 35 -23.54 -8.76 10.36
CA CYS A 35 -22.10 -8.96 10.37
C CYS A 35 -21.46 -7.99 11.36
N ALA A 36 -20.81 -8.52 12.39
CA ALA A 36 -20.07 -7.69 13.34
C ALA A 36 -18.79 -7.14 12.68
N SER A 37 -18.49 -5.87 12.90
CA SER A 37 -17.20 -5.29 12.51
C SER A 37 -16.07 -5.93 13.30
N LYS A 38 -14.96 -6.19 12.61
CA LYS A 38 -13.70 -6.66 13.20
C LYS A 38 -12.63 -5.56 13.23
N GLU A 39 -13.00 -4.34 12.86
CA GLU A 39 -12.08 -3.21 12.80
C GLU A 39 -11.69 -2.71 14.20
N ALA A 40 -10.49 -2.15 14.33
CA ALA A 40 -10.05 -1.48 15.55
C ALA A 40 -10.96 -0.30 15.90
N ALA A 41 -11.22 -0.06 17.19
CA ALA A 41 -11.92 1.14 17.61
C ALA A 41 -11.04 2.39 17.42
N HIS A 42 -11.52 3.35 16.62
CA HIS A 42 -10.79 4.57 16.27
C HIS A 42 -11.74 5.76 16.06
N THR A 43 -11.21 6.98 16.10
CA THR A 43 -11.87 8.16 15.52
C THR A 43 -11.40 8.35 14.09
N ARG A 44 -12.29 8.85 13.23
CA ARG A 44 -12.02 9.06 11.81
C ARG A 44 -12.24 10.52 11.45
N ASP A 45 -11.21 11.12 10.86
CA ASP A 45 -11.23 12.43 10.24
C ASP A 45 -10.82 12.32 8.76
N PHE A 46 -11.07 13.34 7.95
CA PHE A 46 -10.53 13.42 6.60
C PHE A 46 -10.19 14.85 6.21
N PHE A 47 -9.22 15.00 5.32
CA PHE A 47 -8.73 16.27 4.84
C PHE A 47 -8.35 16.17 3.35
N TYR A 48 -8.26 17.32 2.70
CA TYR A 48 -7.52 17.48 1.46
C TYR A 48 -6.26 18.29 1.76
N VAL A 49 -5.12 17.88 1.23
CA VAL A 49 -3.83 18.54 1.46
C VAL A 49 -3.21 18.96 0.13
N GLY A 50 -2.59 20.12 0.13
CA GLY A 50 -1.99 20.75 -1.04
C GLY A 50 -3.02 21.08 -2.12
N GLY A 51 -2.60 20.90 -3.35
CA GLY A 51 -3.31 21.35 -4.53
C GLY A 51 -3.09 22.83 -4.85
N ARG A 52 -3.47 23.21 -6.06
CA ARG A 52 -3.33 24.57 -6.58
C ARG A 52 -4.50 24.92 -7.49
N TYR A 53 -4.68 26.21 -7.75
CA TYR A 53 -5.67 26.67 -8.72
C TYR A 53 -5.11 26.61 -10.14
N ILE A 54 -5.96 26.22 -11.09
CA ILE A 54 -5.80 26.50 -12.52
C ILE A 54 -6.98 27.32 -13.02
N GLU A 55 -6.71 28.20 -13.97
CA GLU A 55 -7.76 28.97 -14.65
C GLU A 55 -8.47 28.10 -15.68
N THR A 56 -9.79 28.18 -15.72
CA THR A 56 -10.66 27.54 -16.72
C THR A 56 -11.62 28.57 -17.28
N THR A 57 -12.37 28.21 -18.33
CA THR A 57 -13.42 29.07 -18.91
C THR A 57 -14.51 29.43 -17.92
N SER A 58 -14.71 28.63 -16.85
CA SER A 58 -15.68 28.86 -15.78
C SER A 58 -15.09 29.52 -14.52
N GLY A 59 -13.80 29.88 -14.54
CA GLY A 59 -13.06 30.40 -13.38
C GLY A 59 -12.03 29.42 -12.83
N ASN A 60 -11.50 29.69 -11.65
CA ASN A 60 -10.43 28.89 -11.06
C ASN A 60 -10.96 27.59 -10.44
N VAL A 61 -10.34 26.45 -10.77
CA VAL A 61 -10.62 25.14 -10.17
C VAL A 61 -9.37 24.59 -9.48
N THR A 62 -9.56 23.78 -8.44
CA THR A 62 -8.45 23.13 -7.71
C THR A 62 -8.03 21.83 -8.38
N VAL A 63 -6.71 21.61 -8.46
CA VAL A 63 -6.06 20.42 -9.02
C VAL A 63 -4.93 19.96 -8.11
N ASP A 64 -4.40 18.76 -8.34
CA ASP A 64 -3.19 18.23 -7.67
C ASP A 64 -3.32 17.97 -6.14
N GLN A 65 -4.52 18.10 -5.56
CA GLN A 65 -4.77 17.86 -4.14
C GLN A 65 -4.79 16.37 -3.76
N LEU A 66 -4.36 16.05 -2.54
CA LEU A 66 -4.41 14.70 -1.99
C LEU A 66 -5.52 14.58 -0.95
N TYR A 67 -6.45 13.65 -1.16
CA TYR A 67 -7.36 13.17 -0.12
C TYR A 67 -6.58 12.33 0.90
N VAL A 68 -6.80 12.63 2.18
CA VAL A 68 -6.17 11.95 3.31
C VAL A 68 -7.24 11.59 4.33
N GLU A 69 -7.35 10.30 4.64
CA GLU A 69 -8.19 9.79 5.71
C GLU A 69 -7.34 9.50 6.95
N LYS A 70 -7.67 10.10 8.09
CA LYS A 70 -6.93 9.97 9.35
C LYS A 70 -7.70 9.10 10.34
N LEU A 71 -7.07 8.03 10.79
CA LEU A 71 -7.62 7.11 11.79
C LEU A 71 -6.75 7.17 13.06
N VAL A 72 -7.38 7.51 14.19
CA VAL A 72 -6.69 7.64 15.49
C VAL A 72 -7.22 6.58 16.46
N PRO A 73 -6.37 5.71 17.05
CA PRO A 73 -6.83 4.65 17.93
C PRO A 73 -7.37 5.20 19.26
N VAL A 74 -8.54 4.70 19.70
CA VAL A 74 -9.25 5.21 20.89
C VAL A 74 -8.43 5.07 22.18
N THR A 75 -7.60 4.03 22.29
CA THR A 75 -6.76 3.75 23.46
C THR A 75 -5.71 4.82 23.74
N THR A 76 -5.37 5.67 22.78
CA THR A 76 -4.35 6.72 22.97
C THR A 76 -4.86 7.96 23.71
N SER A 77 -6.18 8.15 23.87
CA SER A 77 -6.73 9.37 24.48
C SER A 77 -6.69 9.39 26.02
N ARG A 78 -6.87 8.25 26.71
CA ARG A 78 -6.97 8.21 28.18
C ARG A 78 -5.68 7.87 28.93
N THR A 79 -4.72 7.19 28.32
CA THR A 79 -3.47 6.74 28.98
C THR A 79 -2.26 7.61 28.68
N ARG A 80 -2.32 8.51 27.67
CA ARG A 80 -1.24 9.46 27.33
C ARG A 80 -0.85 10.43 28.44
N ARG A 81 -1.69 10.64 29.46
CA ARG A 81 -1.39 11.54 30.58
C ARG A 81 -0.47 10.97 31.66
N ARG A 82 -0.04 9.69 31.58
CA ARG A 82 0.69 9.04 32.69
C ARG A 82 1.86 8.10 32.31
N SER A 83 2.19 7.93 31.04
CA SER A 83 3.22 6.97 30.61
C SER A 83 4.42 7.65 29.96
N THR A 84 5.62 7.25 30.36
CA THR A 84 6.93 7.57 29.73
C THR A 84 7.19 6.77 28.45
N ILE A 85 6.21 6.01 27.96
CA ILE A 85 6.29 5.29 26.68
C ILE A 85 6.18 6.31 25.54
N THR A 86 7.21 6.40 24.71
CA THR A 86 7.19 7.11 23.43
C THR A 86 5.98 6.66 22.62
N THR A 87 5.16 7.60 22.18
CA THR A 87 4.02 7.29 21.30
C THR A 87 4.57 6.72 19.99
N PRO A 88 4.01 5.61 19.45
CA PRO A 88 4.42 5.08 18.16
C PRO A 88 4.22 6.14 17.05
N LYS A 89 5.21 6.31 16.17
CA LYS A 89 5.16 7.32 15.10
C LYS A 89 3.97 7.09 14.15
N PRO A 90 3.41 8.11 13.50
CA PRO A 90 2.34 7.93 12.53
C PRO A 90 2.79 7.09 11.32
N ILE A 91 1.83 6.40 10.70
CA ILE A 91 2.03 5.64 9.47
C ILE A 91 1.18 6.25 8.36
N VAL A 92 1.80 6.54 7.22
CA VAL A 92 1.15 7.02 6.01
C VAL A 92 1.15 5.92 4.96
N PHE A 93 -0.02 5.55 4.47
CA PHE A 93 -0.21 4.50 3.48
C PHE A 93 -0.44 5.07 2.07
N PHE A 94 0.32 4.55 1.10
CA PHE A 94 0.19 4.86 -0.32
C PHE A 94 -0.19 3.61 -1.12
N HIS A 95 -1.40 3.60 -1.69
CA HIS A 95 -1.95 2.47 -2.43
C HIS A 95 -1.24 2.21 -3.77
N GLY A 96 -1.44 1.01 -4.32
CA GLY A 96 -0.94 0.61 -5.64
C GLY A 96 -1.79 1.12 -6.81
N GLY A 97 -1.36 0.78 -8.02
CA GLY A 97 -2.04 1.16 -9.26
C GLY A 97 -3.45 0.59 -9.37
N GLY A 98 -4.39 1.38 -9.87
CA GLY A 98 -5.77 0.95 -10.09
C GLY A 98 -6.53 0.63 -8.80
N THR A 99 -6.08 1.10 -7.63
CA THR A 99 -6.81 0.98 -6.35
C THR A 99 -6.81 2.31 -5.62
N THR A 100 -7.30 2.36 -4.38
CA THR A 100 -7.25 3.56 -3.52
C THR A 100 -6.81 3.18 -2.11
N GLY A 101 -6.80 4.11 -1.16
CA GLY A 101 -6.52 3.84 0.25
C GLY A 101 -7.39 2.74 0.88
N VAL A 102 -8.47 2.32 0.24
CA VAL A 102 -9.35 1.22 0.69
C VAL A 102 -8.64 -0.13 0.79
N THR A 103 -7.53 -0.37 0.07
CA THR A 103 -6.80 -1.65 0.16
C THR A 103 -6.12 -1.85 1.52
N TRP A 104 -5.97 -0.79 2.31
CA TRP A 104 -5.42 -0.86 3.66
C TRP A 104 -6.48 -1.13 4.73
N LEU A 105 -7.76 -0.95 4.39
CA LEU A 105 -8.90 -1.28 5.24
C LEU A 105 -9.17 -2.80 5.24
N ASN A 106 -10.34 -3.23 5.71
CA ASN A 106 -10.70 -4.64 5.74
C ASN A 106 -10.47 -5.35 4.39
N THR A 107 -10.04 -6.60 4.45
CA THR A 107 -9.76 -7.40 3.25
C THR A 107 -11.05 -7.68 2.47
N PRO A 108 -10.95 -8.10 1.19
CA PRO A 108 -12.13 -8.45 0.38
C PRO A 108 -13.01 -9.57 0.96
N ASP A 109 -12.42 -10.46 1.78
CA ASP A 109 -13.13 -11.49 2.54
C ASP A 109 -13.52 -11.05 3.97
N ASN A 110 -13.47 -9.75 4.26
CA ASN A 110 -13.91 -9.13 5.50
C ASN A 110 -13.14 -9.61 6.75
N ARG A 111 -11.82 -9.82 6.61
CA ARG A 111 -10.89 -9.88 7.72
C ARG A 111 -10.34 -8.48 8.01
N PRO A 112 -9.83 -8.24 9.24
CA PRO A 112 -9.11 -7.01 9.55
C PRO A 112 -7.97 -6.74 8.56
N GLY A 113 -7.86 -5.49 8.12
CA GLY A 113 -6.77 -5.01 7.28
C GLY A 113 -5.57 -4.49 8.06
N TRP A 114 -4.59 -3.97 7.33
CA TRP A 114 -3.38 -3.38 7.89
C TRP A 114 -3.68 -2.10 8.70
N ALA A 115 -4.66 -1.29 8.30
CA ALA A 115 -5.10 -0.13 9.08
C ALA A 115 -5.53 -0.56 10.49
N THR A 116 -6.37 -1.60 10.60
CA THR A 116 -6.77 -2.15 11.90
C THR A 116 -5.57 -2.70 12.68
N TYR A 117 -4.66 -3.42 12.01
CA TYR A 117 -3.46 -3.96 12.68
C TYR A 117 -2.61 -2.85 13.30
N PHE A 118 -2.26 -1.81 12.54
CA PHE A 118 -1.38 -0.74 13.03
C PHE A 118 -2.07 0.20 14.03
N LEU A 119 -3.39 0.39 13.93
CA LEU A 119 -4.18 1.05 14.98
C LEU A 119 -4.11 0.27 16.31
N GLN A 120 -4.15 -1.07 16.27
CA GLN A 120 -3.99 -1.90 17.47
C GLN A 120 -2.57 -1.84 18.04
N GLN A 121 -1.56 -1.59 17.21
CA GLN A 121 -0.19 -1.31 17.66
C GLN A 121 -0.01 0.12 18.21
N GLY A 122 -1.05 0.96 18.14
CA GLY A 122 -1.06 2.31 18.71
C GLY A 122 -0.65 3.44 17.76
N HIS A 123 -0.35 3.12 16.49
CA HIS A 123 -0.03 4.13 15.48
C HIS A 123 -1.28 4.93 15.08
N THR A 124 -1.10 6.23 14.85
CA THR A 124 -2.08 6.98 14.03
C THR A 124 -1.84 6.63 12.57
N VAL A 125 -2.91 6.31 11.85
CA VAL A 125 -2.85 5.84 10.46
C VAL A 125 -3.45 6.90 9.53
N TYR A 126 -2.75 7.19 8.44
CA TYR A 126 -3.18 8.08 7.36
C TYR A 126 -3.28 7.29 6.06
N LEU A 127 -4.45 7.25 5.44
CA LEU A 127 -4.68 6.60 4.15
C LEU A 127 -4.76 7.69 3.08
N VAL A 128 -3.84 7.65 2.12
CA VAL A 128 -3.76 8.64 1.05
C VAL A 128 -4.34 8.05 -0.23
N ASP A 129 -5.27 8.76 -0.86
CA ASP A 129 -5.55 8.55 -2.29
C ASP A 129 -4.61 9.46 -3.07
N THR A 130 -3.77 8.91 -3.96
CA THR A 130 -2.81 9.71 -4.72
C THR A 130 -3.51 10.60 -5.75
N ALA A 131 -2.86 11.68 -6.18
CA ALA A 131 -3.42 12.62 -7.15
C ALA A 131 -4.01 11.91 -8.38
N ALA A 132 -5.17 12.40 -8.83
CA ALA A 132 -6.01 11.86 -9.90
C ALA A 132 -6.64 10.48 -9.66
N ILE A 133 -6.55 9.92 -8.46
CA ILE A 133 -7.13 8.61 -8.12
C ILE A 133 -8.17 8.75 -6.98
N GLY A 134 -9.27 8.01 -7.07
CA GLY A 134 -10.25 7.90 -5.99
C GLY A 134 -10.86 9.24 -5.61
N ARG A 135 -10.72 9.62 -4.33
CA ARG A 135 -11.24 10.89 -3.79
C ARG A 135 -10.35 12.09 -4.13
N SER A 136 -9.14 11.87 -4.64
CA SER A 136 -8.20 12.88 -5.13
C SER A 136 -8.42 13.16 -6.62
N THR A 137 -9.68 13.28 -7.03
CA THR A 137 -10.06 13.48 -8.45
C THR A 137 -9.41 14.71 -9.05
N GLU A 138 -9.11 14.62 -10.34
CA GLU A 138 -8.45 15.66 -11.10
C GLU A 138 -9.42 16.51 -11.92
N ASN A 139 -9.18 17.83 -11.97
CA ASN A 139 -9.96 18.77 -12.78
C ASN A 139 -9.20 19.23 -14.05
N ASN A 140 -7.90 18.98 -14.15
CA ASN A 140 -7.10 19.18 -15.36
C ASN A 140 -7.18 17.97 -16.29
N LEU A 141 -8.37 17.74 -16.86
CA LEU A 141 -8.64 16.60 -17.73
C LEU A 141 -7.75 16.55 -18.99
N ALA A 142 -7.23 17.71 -19.42
CA ALA A 142 -6.33 17.79 -20.57
C ALA A 142 -4.94 17.19 -20.28
N ASN A 143 -4.43 17.35 -19.05
CA ASN A 143 -3.10 16.85 -18.67
C ASN A 143 -3.16 15.49 -17.95
N PHE A 144 -4.33 15.02 -17.56
CA PHE A 144 -4.52 13.74 -16.88
C PHE A 144 -5.36 12.80 -17.72
N THR A 145 -4.67 12.02 -18.54
CA THR A 145 -5.31 10.94 -19.29
C THR A 145 -5.54 9.76 -18.37
N MET A 146 -6.80 9.33 -18.28
CA MET A 146 -7.22 8.11 -17.61
C MET A 146 -7.28 6.97 -18.62
N ILE A 147 -6.84 5.79 -18.22
CA ILE A 147 -7.07 4.53 -18.94
C ILE A 147 -7.98 3.62 -18.13
N ALA A 148 -8.67 2.72 -18.83
CA ALA A 148 -9.53 1.74 -18.20
C ALA A 148 -8.74 0.91 -17.16
N GLY A 149 -9.42 0.55 -16.06
CA GLY A 149 -8.85 -0.36 -15.07
C GLY A 149 -8.64 -1.77 -15.64
N THR A 150 -7.87 -2.59 -14.93
CA THR A 150 -7.52 -3.95 -15.36
C THR A 150 -8.76 -4.84 -15.51
N ALA A 151 -8.86 -5.59 -16.61
CA ALA A 151 -9.92 -6.58 -16.84
C ALA A 151 -9.87 -7.71 -15.80
N ALA A 152 -10.95 -8.49 -15.64
CA ALA A 152 -11.01 -9.58 -14.66
C ALA A 152 -9.90 -10.61 -14.90
N GLU A 153 -9.70 -11.00 -16.15
CA GLU A 153 -8.67 -11.95 -16.59
C GLU A 153 -7.25 -11.41 -16.30
N GLY A 154 -7.06 -10.09 -16.40
CA GLY A 154 -5.81 -9.44 -16.03
C GLY A 154 -5.57 -9.44 -14.53
N VAL A 155 -6.64 -9.28 -13.72
CA VAL A 155 -6.56 -9.35 -12.25
C VAL A 155 -6.27 -10.77 -11.78
N GLU A 156 -6.91 -11.78 -12.36
CA GLU A 156 -6.62 -13.20 -12.10
C GLU A 156 -5.17 -13.53 -12.42
N LYS A 157 -4.73 -13.23 -13.65
CA LYS A 157 -3.38 -13.51 -14.12
C LYS A 157 -2.28 -12.75 -13.36
N GLY A 158 -2.56 -11.52 -12.95
CA GLY A 158 -1.57 -10.65 -12.34
C GLY A 158 -1.50 -10.77 -10.81
N PHE A 159 -2.63 -11.06 -10.15
CA PHE A 159 -2.78 -10.79 -8.73
C PHE A 159 -3.44 -11.91 -7.93
N THR A 160 -4.57 -12.46 -8.38
CA THR A 160 -5.43 -13.29 -7.50
C THR A 160 -5.39 -14.78 -7.80
N HIS A 161 -4.93 -15.18 -8.98
CA HIS A 161 -4.88 -16.58 -9.42
C HIS A 161 -3.66 -16.86 -10.31
N VAL A 162 -2.52 -16.26 -9.96
CA VAL A 162 -1.31 -16.22 -10.79
C VAL A 162 -0.73 -17.60 -11.08
N GLU A 163 -0.92 -18.56 -10.16
CA GLU A 163 -0.43 -19.93 -10.24
C GLU A 163 -0.98 -20.69 -11.45
N ALA A 164 -2.16 -20.31 -11.95
CA ALA A 164 -2.81 -20.97 -13.07
C ALA A 164 -2.27 -20.55 -14.44
N TYR A 165 -1.50 -19.44 -14.52
CA TYR A 165 -1.10 -18.84 -15.80
C TYR A 165 0.35 -19.08 -16.20
N GLY A 166 1.21 -19.52 -15.29
CA GLY A 166 2.60 -19.88 -15.60
C GLY A 166 3.44 -18.75 -16.24
N ALA A 167 3.12 -17.48 -15.95
CA ALA A 167 3.78 -16.33 -16.57
C ALA A 167 5.28 -16.20 -16.18
N TYR A 168 5.64 -16.74 -15.02
CA TYR A 168 6.99 -16.87 -14.50
C TYR A 168 7.05 -18.12 -13.60
N PRO A 169 8.21 -18.78 -13.46
CA PRO A 169 8.30 -20.08 -12.77
C PRO A 169 7.80 -20.07 -11.33
N GLN A 170 7.97 -18.96 -10.61
CA GLN A 170 7.60 -18.85 -9.20
C GLN A 170 6.10 -18.66 -8.96
N ALA A 171 5.32 -18.30 -9.99
CA ALA A 171 3.88 -18.06 -9.86
C ALA A 171 3.14 -19.27 -9.27
N VAL A 172 3.63 -20.50 -9.55
CA VAL A 172 3.07 -21.77 -9.05
C VAL A 172 3.07 -21.88 -7.52
N LEU A 173 3.81 -21.03 -6.82
CA LEU A 173 3.87 -21.02 -5.35
C LEU A 173 2.68 -20.30 -4.72
N HIS A 174 1.85 -19.59 -5.50
CA HIS A 174 0.78 -18.76 -4.95
C HIS A 174 -0.34 -19.61 -4.35
N THR A 175 -0.61 -19.40 -3.05
CA THR A 175 -1.62 -20.16 -2.30
C THR A 175 -2.38 -19.32 -1.27
N GLN A 176 -2.01 -18.06 -1.06
CA GLN A 176 -2.51 -17.25 0.05
C GLN A 176 -3.71 -16.37 -0.29
N TRP A 177 -4.16 -16.32 -1.55
CA TRP A 177 -5.40 -15.62 -1.87
C TRP A 177 -6.62 -16.22 -1.13
N PRO A 178 -7.50 -15.40 -0.54
CA PRO A 178 -8.75 -15.86 0.06
C PRO A 178 -9.80 -16.18 -1.02
N GLY A 179 -10.35 -17.40 -0.98
CA GLY A 179 -11.27 -17.90 -2.01
C GLY A 179 -10.51 -18.52 -3.20
N THR A 180 -11.17 -18.64 -4.35
CA THR A 180 -10.56 -19.25 -5.55
C THR A 180 -9.70 -18.31 -6.36
N GLY A 181 -9.80 -16.99 -6.10
CA GLY A 181 -9.10 -15.97 -6.87
C GLY A 181 -9.64 -15.72 -8.27
N GLN A 182 -10.77 -16.32 -8.63
CA GLN A 182 -11.35 -16.27 -9.97
C GLN A 182 -12.69 -15.55 -9.98
N LYS A 183 -13.08 -15.04 -11.16
CA LYS A 183 -14.40 -14.49 -11.43
C LYS A 183 -15.52 -15.41 -10.93
N GLY A 184 -16.50 -14.83 -10.26
CA GLY A 184 -17.61 -15.53 -9.61
C GLY A 184 -17.34 -15.93 -8.14
N ASP A 185 -16.09 -15.93 -7.67
CA ASP A 185 -15.79 -16.04 -6.24
C ASP A 185 -16.16 -14.73 -5.51
N PRO A 186 -16.92 -14.77 -4.40
CA PRO A 186 -17.35 -13.54 -3.71
C PRO A 186 -16.21 -12.62 -3.25
N THR A 187 -15.04 -13.18 -2.94
CA THR A 187 -13.86 -12.45 -2.52
C THR A 187 -13.18 -11.77 -3.71
N PHE A 188 -13.04 -12.50 -4.81
CA PHE A 188 -12.56 -11.93 -6.07
C PHE A 188 -13.49 -10.81 -6.56
N GLU A 189 -14.80 -11.03 -6.58
CA GLU A 189 -15.77 -10.03 -7.01
C GLU A 189 -15.74 -8.77 -6.15
N GLN A 190 -15.46 -8.92 -4.85
CA GLN A 190 -15.31 -7.78 -3.95
C GLN A 190 -14.02 -7.02 -4.22
N PHE A 191 -12.90 -7.71 -4.40
CA PHE A 191 -11.62 -7.09 -4.76
C PHE A 191 -11.68 -6.42 -6.14
N LYS A 192 -12.29 -7.07 -7.13
CA LYS A 192 -12.38 -6.56 -8.50
C LYS A 192 -13.07 -5.20 -8.56
N LYS A 193 -14.03 -4.95 -7.66
CA LYS A 193 -14.74 -3.66 -7.55
C LYS A 193 -13.89 -2.53 -6.98
N THR A 194 -12.77 -2.85 -6.32
CA THR A 194 -11.79 -1.83 -5.92
C THR A 194 -10.83 -1.47 -7.05
N ILE A 195 -10.89 -2.17 -8.18
CA ILE A 195 -10.04 -1.89 -9.34
C ILE A 195 -10.63 -0.75 -10.18
N LEU A 196 -10.04 0.44 -10.05
CA LEU A 196 -10.45 1.68 -10.70
C LEU A 196 -9.65 1.96 -11.99
N PRO A 197 -10.14 2.89 -12.84
CA PRO A 197 -9.31 3.53 -13.86
C PRO A 197 -8.02 4.09 -13.24
N LEU A 198 -6.91 4.01 -13.96
CA LEU A 198 -5.64 4.61 -13.56
C LEU A 198 -5.24 5.71 -14.55
N SER A 199 -4.47 6.69 -14.11
CA SER A 199 -3.84 7.64 -15.03
C SER A 199 -2.45 7.16 -15.43
N THR A 200 -2.09 7.40 -16.69
CA THR A 200 -0.71 7.18 -17.21
C THR A 200 0.10 8.47 -17.30
N SER A 201 -0.47 9.60 -16.84
CA SER A 201 0.20 10.89 -16.71
C SER A 201 1.16 10.88 -15.52
N TRP A 202 2.21 10.05 -15.59
CA TRP A 202 3.14 9.83 -14.48
C TRP A 202 3.84 11.12 -14.04
N VAL A 203 4.33 11.92 -14.98
CA VAL A 203 5.03 13.18 -14.66
C VAL A 203 4.10 14.17 -13.91
N PRO A 204 2.89 14.48 -14.38
CA PRO A 204 1.93 15.28 -13.60
C PRO A 204 1.58 14.69 -12.23
N GLN A 205 1.35 13.37 -12.14
CA GLN A 205 1.07 12.72 -10.84
C GLN A 205 2.23 12.88 -9.85
N GLU A 206 3.47 12.68 -10.31
CA GLU A 206 4.65 12.86 -9.47
C GLU A 206 4.77 14.31 -9.00
N TYR A 207 4.58 15.31 -9.87
CA TYR A 207 4.61 16.72 -9.45
C TYR A 207 3.50 17.08 -8.45
N ALA A 208 2.29 16.58 -8.64
CA ALA A 208 1.22 16.76 -7.67
C ALA A 208 1.58 16.17 -6.29
N LEU A 209 2.20 15.00 -6.29
CA LEU A 209 2.65 14.33 -5.08
C LEU A 209 3.82 15.05 -4.39
N ARG A 210 4.76 15.61 -5.16
CA ARG A 210 5.85 16.45 -4.62
C ARG A 210 5.31 17.73 -3.99
N ALA A 211 4.34 18.37 -4.64
CA ALA A 211 3.72 19.60 -4.13
C ALA A 211 2.93 19.38 -2.84
N SER A 212 2.09 18.34 -2.81
CA SER A 212 1.12 18.12 -1.73
C SER A 212 1.63 17.17 -0.64
N GLY A 213 2.56 16.26 -0.96
CA GLY A 213 3.01 15.22 -0.06
C GLY A 213 3.95 15.73 1.03
N CYS A 214 4.88 16.64 0.73
CA CYS A 214 5.72 17.25 1.76
C CYS A 214 4.92 18.15 2.70
N GLU A 215 3.89 18.84 2.19
CA GLU A 215 2.95 19.57 3.03
C GLU A 215 2.23 18.62 4.00
N LEU A 216 1.69 17.49 3.51
CA LEU A 216 1.08 16.46 4.35
C LEU A 216 2.02 16.02 5.47
N LEU A 217 3.26 15.65 5.13
CA LEU A 217 4.22 15.17 6.12
C LEU A 217 4.59 16.25 7.16
N SER A 218 4.75 17.50 6.73
CA SER A 218 5.05 18.62 7.63
C SER A 218 3.93 18.88 8.66
N LEU A 219 2.66 18.60 8.29
CA LEU A 219 1.48 18.80 9.15
C LEU A 219 1.29 17.69 10.19
N LEU A 220 2.05 16.58 10.12
CA LEU A 220 1.92 15.48 11.07
C LEU A 220 2.50 15.83 12.45
N GLY A 221 3.42 16.80 12.53
CA GLY A 221 4.07 17.26 13.75
C GLY A 221 5.20 16.35 14.27
N GLU A 222 5.45 15.23 13.59
CA GLU A 222 6.54 14.29 13.86
C GLU A 222 6.88 13.49 12.59
N LYS A 223 8.02 12.78 12.59
CA LYS A 223 8.40 11.92 11.47
C LYS A 223 7.45 10.74 11.31
N ALA A 224 7.12 10.36 10.08
CA ALA A 224 6.23 9.24 9.78
C ALA A 224 6.96 8.07 9.10
N TYR A 225 6.45 6.85 9.30
CA TYR A 225 6.78 5.73 8.42
C TYR A 225 5.85 5.73 7.21
N LEU A 226 6.41 5.54 6.02
CA LEU A 226 5.64 5.49 4.78
C LEU A 226 5.54 4.04 4.31
N ILE A 227 4.33 3.48 4.33
CA ILE A 227 4.07 2.14 3.81
C ILE A 227 3.44 2.29 2.43
N SER A 228 4.07 1.71 1.40
CA SER A 228 3.60 1.79 0.02
C SER A 228 3.45 0.42 -0.61
N HIS A 229 2.61 0.33 -1.64
CA HIS A 229 2.46 -0.87 -2.46
C HIS A 229 2.57 -0.52 -3.95
N SER A 230 3.28 -1.34 -4.74
CA SER A 230 3.30 -1.23 -6.20
C SER A 230 3.63 0.19 -6.69
N ILE A 231 2.79 0.80 -7.53
CA ILE A 231 2.97 2.16 -8.05
C ILE A 231 3.05 3.22 -6.93
N GLY A 232 2.41 2.98 -5.79
CA GLY A 232 2.47 3.84 -4.61
C GLY A 232 3.90 4.04 -4.08
N ALA A 233 4.83 3.14 -4.41
CA ALA A 233 6.25 3.23 -4.08
C ALA A 233 6.96 4.47 -4.64
N ARG A 234 6.37 5.15 -5.62
CA ARG A 234 6.88 6.44 -6.11
C ARG A 234 6.79 7.53 -5.05
N ALA A 235 5.76 7.50 -4.19
CA ALA A 235 5.58 8.53 -3.16
C ALA A 235 6.77 8.57 -2.19
N PRO A 236 7.15 7.46 -1.54
CA PRO A 236 8.25 7.49 -0.59
C PRO A 236 9.59 7.89 -1.22
N ILE A 237 9.87 7.51 -2.47
CA ILE A 237 11.10 7.93 -3.17
C ILE A 237 11.12 9.45 -3.40
N LEU A 238 10.03 10.01 -3.94
CA LEU A 238 9.92 11.44 -4.20
C LEU A 238 10.01 12.25 -2.90
N LEU A 239 9.32 11.82 -1.85
CA LEU A 239 9.33 12.54 -0.57
C LEU A 239 10.67 12.40 0.15
N SER A 240 11.41 11.30 -0.04
CA SER A 240 12.79 11.18 0.47
C SER A 240 13.76 12.08 -0.28
N ASN A 241 13.48 12.42 -1.54
CA ASN A 241 14.24 13.43 -2.26
C ASN A 241 13.92 14.84 -1.77
N ASP A 242 12.64 15.15 -1.54
CA ASP A 242 12.19 16.53 -1.37
C ASP A 242 12.16 16.99 0.08
N CYS A 243 11.81 16.09 1.01
CA CYS A 243 11.64 16.41 2.42
C CYS A 243 11.96 15.20 3.35
N PRO A 244 13.18 14.63 3.24
CA PRO A 244 13.60 13.47 4.04
C PRO A 244 13.52 13.69 5.56
N GLU A 245 13.55 14.96 6.01
CA GLU A 245 13.45 15.33 7.42
C GLU A 245 12.11 14.97 8.07
N TYR A 246 11.05 14.70 7.32
CA TYR A 246 9.76 14.25 7.85
C TYR A 246 9.56 12.74 7.82
N ILE A 247 10.56 11.98 7.35
CA ILE A 247 10.43 10.55 7.13
C ILE A 247 11.26 9.78 8.16
N ALA A 248 10.61 8.84 8.85
CA ALA A 248 11.24 7.90 9.77
C ALA A 248 11.80 6.68 9.03
N GLY A 249 11.13 6.25 7.96
CA GLY A 249 11.58 5.18 7.10
C GLY A 249 10.52 4.84 6.04
N ASN A 250 10.97 4.27 4.92
CA ASN A 250 10.15 3.81 3.83
C ASN A 250 10.03 2.29 3.88
N ILE A 251 8.80 1.78 3.81
CA ILE A 251 8.51 0.35 3.74
C ILE A 251 7.73 0.11 2.46
N ASN A 252 8.35 -0.61 1.54
CA ASN A 252 7.80 -0.80 0.22
C ASN A 252 7.44 -2.26 -0.02
N LEU A 253 6.16 -2.51 -0.27
CA LEU A 253 5.62 -3.80 -0.65
C LEU A 253 5.64 -3.88 -2.17
N GLU A 254 6.68 -4.51 -2.73
CA GLU A 254 6.80 -4.80 -4.16
C GLU A 254 6.54 -3.57 -5.05
N GLY A 255 7.44 -2.59 -5.04
CA GLY A 255 7.21 -1.32 -5.75
C GLY A 255 7.61 -1.30 -7.23
N THR A 256 6.98 -0.42 -8.00
CA THR A 256 7.28 -0.23 -9.44
C THR A 256 8.37 0.83 -9.70
N THR A 257 9.16 1.18 -8.69
CA THR A 257 10.31 2.11 -8.80
C THR A 257 11.55 1.41 -9.37
N VAL A 258 11.33 0.45 -10.27
CA VAL A 258 12.38 -0.25 -11.00
C VAL A 258 13.21 0.74 -11.82
N PRO A 259 14.55 0.65 -11.81
CA PRO A 259 15.39 1.61 -12.51
C PRO A 259 15.25 1.54 -14.04
N PHE A 260 14.91 2.68 -14.67
CA PHE A 260 14.94 2.94 -16.13
C PHE A 260 14.08 2.06 -17.05
N TRP A 261 13.60 0.91 -16.60
CA TRP A 261 12.92 -0.08 -17.44
C TRP A 261 11.78 -0.79 -16.70
N SER A 262 10.59 -0.78 -17.30
CA SER A 262 9.42 -1.48 -16.76
C SER A 262 9.40 -2.92 -17.24
N PHE A 263 9.35 -3.87 -16.30
CA PHE A 263 9.18 -5.29 -16.63
C PHE A 263 7.73 -5.66 -16.96
N GLU A 264 6.76 -4.84 -16.55
CA GLU A 264 5.34 -5.02 -16.87
C GLU A 264 5.04 -4.60 -18.31
N SER A 265 5.37 -3.35 -18.67
CA SER A 265 5.12 -2.81 -20.01
C SER A 265 6.23 -3.12 -21.02
N ARG A 266 7.37 -3.67 -20.55
CA ARG A 266 8.55 -3.99 -21.37
C ARG A 266 9.03 -2.76 -22.17
N SER A 267 9.13 -1.63 -21.48
CA SER A 267 9.47 -0.33 -22.07
C SER A 267 10.31 0.51 -21.12
N ALA A 268 11.00 1.52 -21.65
CA ALA A 268 11.65 2.54 -20.84
C ALA A 268 10.63 3.24 -19.92
N THR A 269 11.03 3.52 -18.68
CA THR A 269 10.26 4.22 -17.66
C THR A 269 11.21 4.86 -16.67
N ASN A 270 10.72 5.65 -15.72
CA ASN A 270 11.51 6.18 -14.61
C ASN A 270 12.87 6.76 -15.10
N ALA A 271 12.81 7.72 -16.03
CA ALA A 271 13.98 8.24 -16.73
C ALA A 271 15.07 8.78 -15.78
N TRP A 272 14.71 9.16 -14.56
CA TRP A 272 15.62 9.62 -13.52
C TRP A 272 16.06 8.50 -12.56
N GLY A 273 16.09 7.25 -13.04
CA GLY A 273 16.38 6.07 -12.24
C GLY A 273 15.11 5.55 -11.60
N LEU A 274 14.68 6.12 -10.47
CA LEU A 274 13.55 5.59 -9.68
C LEU A 274 12.21 6.28 -9.98
N THR A 275 12.22 7.41 -10.68
CA THR A 275 11.08 8.31 -10.93
C THR A 275 11.08 8.85 -12.35
N ASN A 276 9.94 9.38 -12.80
CA ASN A 276 9.80 10.04 -14.09
C ASN A 276 10.20 11.53 -14.06
N THR A 277 10.23 12.12 -12.86
CA THR A 277 10.64 13.51 -12.60
C THR A 277 12.04 13.59 -11.97
N PRO A 278 12.73 14.75 -12.07
CA PRO A 278 14.12 14.91 -11.61
C PRO A 278 14.33 14.61 -10.13
N LEU A 279 15.46 13.94 -9.83
CA LEU A 279 15.98 13.67 -8.51
C LEU A 279 17.30 14.44 -8.27
N ASP A 280 17.62 14.67 -7.01
CA ASP A 280 18.75 15.49 -6.56
C ASP A 280 20.04 14.65 -6.55
N TYR A 281 20.53 14.33 -7.74
CA TYR A 281 21.79 13.60 -7.93
C TYR A 281 23.01 14.41 -7.47
N ASP A 282 24.04 13.72 -7.00
CA ASP A 282 25.37 14.26 -6.73
C ASP A 282 26.45 13.42 -7.45
N PRO A 283 27.22 13.99 -8.39
CA PRO A 283 27.10 15.36 -8.91
C PRO A 283 25.74 15.59 -9.63
N PRO A 284 25.23 16.84 -9.69
CA PRO A 284 23.95 17.16 -10.33
C PRO A 284 23.88 16.78 -11.81
N ALA A 285 22.80 16.12 -12.22
CA ALA A 285 22.50 15.82 -13.62
C ALA A 285 21.54 16.88 -14.19
N ALA A 286 21.91 17.56 -15.27
CA ALA A 286 21.04 18.59 -15.86
C ALA A 286 19.88 18.00 -16.68
N SER A 287 20.02 16.74 -17.11
CA SER A 287 18.95 15.98 -17.76
C SER A 287 19.06 14.48 -17.47
N ALA A 288 17.95 13.75 -17.62
CA ALA A 288 17.92 12.30 -17.51
C ALA A 288 18.89 11.59 -18.48
N ALA A 289 19.21 12.21 -19.62
CA ALA A 289 20.12 11.64 -20.62
C ALA A 289 21.58 11.55 -20.13
N GLU A 290 21.95 12.30 -19.09
CA GLU A 290 23.28 12.19 -18.45
C GLU A 290 23.41 10.97 -17.54
N LEU A 291 22.31 10.29 -17.24
CA LEU A 291 22.31 9.01 -16.52
C LEU A 291 22.57 7.90 -17.54
N GLU A 292 23.81 7.74 -17.97
CA GLU A 292 24.18 6.64 -18.85
C GLU A 292 23.86 5.29 -18.20
N THR A 293 23.22 4.40 -18.94
CA THR A 293 22.79 3.11 -18.40
C THR A 293 23.51 1.92 -19.02
N GLU A 294 23.55 0.83 -18.28
CA GLU A 294 23.96 -0.50 -18.74
C GLU A 294 22.99 -1.57 -18.26
N VAL A 295 22.99 -2.71 -18.95
CA VAL A 295 22.21 -3.90 -18.58
C VAL A 295 23.10 -4.89 -17.84
N VAL A 296 22.72 -5.24 -16.63
CA VAL A 296 23.49 -6.11 -15.73
C VAL A 296 22.73 -7.40 -15.46
N GLY A 297 23.44 -8.53 -15.56
CA GLY A 297 22.90 -9.86 -15.29
C GLY A 297 22.23 -10.52 -16.51
N LYS A 298 21.90 -11.81 -16.37
CA LYS A 298 21.26 -12.61 -17.42
C LYS A 298 19.74 -12.47 -17.33
N ASP A 299 19.09 -12.07 -18.41
CA ASP A 299 17.61 -12.03 -18.45
C ASP A 299 17.02 -13.43 -18.59
N THR A 300 16.21 -13.82 -17.62
CA THR A 300 15.40 -15.04 -17.64
C THR A 300 14.01 -14.74 -17.08
N LEU A 301 13.03 -15.62 -17.32
CA LEU A 301 11.71 -15.44 -16.71
C LEU A 301 11.74 -15.55 -15.17
N ALA A 302 12.67 -16.34 -14.62
CA ALA A 302 12.81 -16.51 -13.17
C ALA A 302 13.57 -15.36 -12.50
N HIS A 303 14.42 -14.67 -13.26
CA HIS A 303 15.32 -13.64 -12.76
C HIS A 303 15.69 -12.69 -13.90
N ARG A 304 15.23 -11.45 -13.81
CA ARG A 304 15.39 -10.43 -14.84
C ARG A 304 16.76 -9.79 -14.79
N SER A 305 17.28 -9.38 -15.94
CA SER A 305 18.44 -8.48 -15.98
C SER A 305 18.02 -7.07 -15.56
N CYS A 306 18.90 -6.33 -14.89
CA CYS A 306 18.62 -4.98 -14.41
C CYS A 306 19.21 -3.91 -15.31
N TYR A 307 18.54 -2.75 -15.39
CA TYR A 307 19.15 -1.53 -15.90
C TYR A 307 19.74 -0.75 -14.72
N ARG A 308 20.95 -0.23 -14.86
CA ARG A 308 21.65 0.55 -13.82
C ARG A 308 22.45 1.68 -14.45
N GLN A 309 22.92 2.62 -13.63
CA GLN A 309 23.90 3.62 -14.10
C GLN A 309 25.22 2.91 -14.45
N LYS A 310 25.91 3.39 -15.48
CA LYS A 310 27.32 3.05 -15.68
C LYS A 310 28.16 3.69 -14.59
N GLU A 311 29.24 3.02 -14.20
CA GLU A 311 30.19 3.55 -13.22
C GLU A 311 31.11 4.63 -13.83
N PRO A 312 31.49 5.67 -13.07
CA PRO A 312 31.06 5.95 -11.69
C PRO A 312 29.61 6.47 -11.62
N ALA A 313 28.78 5.81 -10.83
CA ALA A 313 27.37 6.17 -10.68
C ALA A 313 27.19 7.45 -9.86
N ARG A 314 26.25 8.31 -10.28
CA ARG A 314 25.83 9.47 -9.49
C ARG A 314 25.06 9.00 -8.26
N GLN A 315 25.24 9.72 -7.16
CA GLN A 315 24.69 9.39 -5.86
C GLN A 315 23.37 10.14 -5.62
N LEU A 316 22.52 9.63 -4.73
CA LEU A 316 21.26 10.26 -4.33
C LEU A 316 21.24 10.46 -2.81
N PRO A 317 22.03 11.42 -2.27
CA PRO A 317 22.29 11.52 -0.84
C PRO A 317 21.03 11.74 0.01
N LYS A 318 20.03 12.47 -0.50
CA LYS A 318 18.76 12.70 0.22
C LYS A 318 17.94 11.42 0.34
N ILE A 319 17.76 10.69 -0.77
CA ILE A 319 17.08 9.39 -0.77
C ILE A 319 17.85 8.38 0.11
N ALA A 320 19.18 8.35 -0.01
CA ALA A 320 20.05 7.47 0.75
C ALA A 320 20.03 7.74 2.27
N SER A 321 19.64 8.96 2.69
CA SER A 321 19.54 9.34 4.10
C SER A 321 18.34 8.73 4.84
N VAL A 322 17.35 8.22 4.11
CA VAL A 322 16.11 7.66 4.68
C VAL A 322 16.21 6.13 4.75
N PRO A 323 15.95 5.50 5.91
CA PRO A 323 15.89 4.04 6.00
C PRO A 323 14.88 3.45 5.01
N TYR A 324 15.25 2.37 4.34
CA TYR A 324 14.43 1.76 3.30
C TYR A 324 14.32 0.25 3.52
N LEU A 325 13.10 -0.26 3.55
CA LEU A 325 12.78 -1.68 3.57
C LEU A 325 12.03 -2.06 2.28
N MET A 326 12.57 -3.00 1.52
CA MET A 326 11.84 -3.74 0.49
C MET A 326 11.25 -5.02 1.10
N VAL A 327 9.98 -5.30 0.82
CA VAL A 327 9.33 -6.58 1.12
C VAL A 327 8.87 -7.23 -0.18
N THR A 328 9.35 -8.44 -0.44
CA THR A 328 9.04 -9.20 -1.65
C THR A 328 8.49 -10.58 -1.30
N THR A 329 7.43 -10.99 -1.99
CA THR A 329 6.80 -12.31 -1.82
C THR A 329 7.40 -13.32 -2.80
N GLU A 330 7.24 -14.61 -2.51
CA GLU A 330 7.85 -15.64 -3.35
C GLU A 330 7.05 -15.98 -4.61
N ALA A 331 5.74 -15.69 -4.64
CA ALA A 331 4.87 -16.05 -5.76
C ALA A 331 4.40 -14.85 -6.60
N SER A 332 4.82 -13.63 -6.27
CA SER A 332 4.62 -12.44 -7.10
C SER A 332 5.65 -12.33 -8.23
N VAL A 333 5.30 -11.63 -9.31
CA VAL A 333 6.22 -11.33 -10.42
C VAL A 333 7.43 -10.52 -9.97
N HIS A 334 7.26 -9.74 -8.89
CA HIS A 334 8.30 -8.93 -8.28
C HIS A 334 9.50 -9.73 -7.78
N VAL A 335 9.33 -11.01 -7.43
CA VAL A 335 10.46 -11.90 -7.09
C VAL A 335 11.49 -12.00 -8.21
N THR A 336 11.05 -11.76 -9.46
CA THR A 336 11.92 -11.83 -10.63
C THR A 336 12.78 -10.59 -10.82
N TYR A 337 12.43 -9.43 -10.25
CA TYR A 337 13.10 -8.15 -10.55
C TYR A 337 13.30 -7.17 -9.38
N ASP A 338 12.74 -7.37 -8.19
CA ASP A 338 12.88 -6.41 -7.07
C ASP A 338 14.36 -6.21 -6.65
N HIS A 339 15.22 -7.20 -6.91
CA HIS A 339 16.66 -7.06 -6.73
C HIS A 339 17.26 -5.89 -7.53
N CYS A 340 16.66 -5.52 -8.67
CA CYS A 340 17.10 -4.38 -9.47
C CYS A 340 16.94 -3.06 -8.71
N THR A 341 15.79 -2.86 -8.04
CA THR A 341 15.53 -1.66 -7.23
C THR A 341 16.45 -1.64 -6.00
N VAL A 342 16.57 -2.76 -5.29
CA VAL A 342 17.42 -2.88 -4.10
C VAL A 342 18.88 -2.57 -4.43
N ASP A 343 19.41 -3.13 -5.51
CA ASP A 343 20.80 -2.92 -5.86
C ASP A 343 21.06 -1.53 -6.46
N TYR A 344 20.08 -0.93 -7.13
CA TYR A 344 20.20 0.45 -7.57
C TYR A 344 20.20 1.43 -6.40
N LEU A 345 19.34 1.21 -5.39
CA LEU A 345 19.37 1.98 -4.14
C LEU A 345 20.74 1.89 -3.45
N LYS A 346 21.41 0.72 -3.48
CA LYS A 346 22.80 0.58 -3.02
C LYS A 346 23.78 1.37 -3.90
N GLN A 347 23.64 1.29 -5.23
CA GLN A 347 24.52 1.99 -6.18
C GLN A 347 24.51 3.51 -5.97
N VAL A 348 23.35 4.07 -5.61
CA VAL A 348 23.18 5.52 -5.37
C VAL A 348 23.42 5.95 -3.92
N GLY A 349 24.07 5.08 -3.12
CA GLY A 349 24.58 5.41 -1.78
C GLY A 349 23.69 4.99 -0.61
N GLY A 350 22.53 4.39 -0.87
CA GLY A 350 21.60 3.93 0.16
C GLY A 350 21.99 2.59 0.79
N GLN A 351 21.33 2.27 1.91
CA GLN A 351 21.48 0.98 2.61
C GLN A 351 20.12 0.29 2.75
N PRO A 352 19.50 -0.14 1.64
CA PRO A 352 18.18 -0.78 1.69
C PRO A 352 18.29 -2.15 2.37
N GLU A 353 17.37 -2.40 3.29
CA GLU A 353 17.07 -3.72 3.81
C GLU A 353 16.07 -4.42 2.89
N TRP A 354 16.19 -5.74 2.77
CA TRP A 354 15.34 -6.52 1.89
C TRP A 354 14.88 -7.79 2.60
N ILE A 355 13.58 -7.86 2.88
CA ILE A 355 12.94 -9.05 3.42
C ILE A 355 12.23 -9.77 2.27
N LYS A 356 12.72 -10.96 1.96
CA LYS A 356 12.00 -11.92 1.12
C LYS A 356 11.21 -12.85 2.01
N LEU A 357 9.89 -12.78 1.96
CA LEU A 357 9.01 -13.49 2.88
C LEU A 357 9.26 -15.02 2.89
N GLY A 358 9.50 -15.61 1.72
CA GLY A 358 9.78 -17.05 1.60
C GLY A 358 11.06 -17.51 2.32
N GLU A 359 12.06 -16.63 2.44
CA GLU A 359 13.33 -16.91 3.15
C GLU A 359 13.14 -16.93 4.67
N ILE A 360 12.13 -16.25 5.20
CA ILE A 360 11.78 -16.24 6.63
C ILE A 360 10.60 -17.18 6.97
N GLY A 361 10.20 -18.05 6.03
CA GLY A 361 9.17 -19.06 6.25
C GLY A 361 7.73 -18.61 5.99
N ILE A 362 7.51 -17.35 5.60
CA ILE A 362 6.19 -16.84 5.20
C ILE A 362 5.99 -17.12 3.72
N ARG A 363 5.12 -18.08 3.41
CA ARG A 363 5.05 -18.72 2.09
C ARG A 363 3.71 -18.59 1.38
N GLY A 364 3.79 -18.63 0.05
CA GLY A 364 2.69 -18.68 -0.89
C GLY A 364 2.00 -17.36 -1.19
N ASN A 365 2.61 -16.25 -0.78
CA ASN A 365 2.07 -14.93 -1.01
C ASN A 365 2.35 -14.41 -2.42
N GLY A 366 1.37 -13.68 -2.97
CA GLY A 366 1.46 -12.94 -4.23
C GLY A 366 1.50 -11.44 -4.00
N HIS A 367 1.20 -10.67 -5.05
CA HIS A 367 1.47 -9.22 -5.08
C HIS A 367 0.66 -8.42 -4.05
N PHE A 368 -0.60 -8.78 -3.82
CA PHE A 368 -1.47 -8.12 -2.85
C PHE A 368 -1.36 -8.77 -1.47
N MET A 369 -0.13 -9.02 -1.01
CA MET A 369 0.17 -9.72 0.25
C MET A 369 -0.55 -9.17 1.49
N HIS A 370 -0.88 -7.88 1.49
CA HIS A 370 -1.61 -7.21 2.57
C HIS A 370 -3.12 -7.53 2.59
N LEU A 371 -3.65 -8.16 1.54
CA LEU A 371 -5.03 -8.63 1.44
C LEU A 371 -5.15 -10.16 1.61
N GLU A 372 -4.04 -10.89 1.55
CA GLU A 372 -4.01 -12.36 1.55
C GLU A 372 -4.26 -12.97 2.95
N LYS A 373 -4.46 -14.29 3.01
CA LYS A 373 -4.93 -15.01 4.22
C LYS A 373 -4.05 -14.77 5.45
N ASN A 374 -2.74 -14.73 5.27
CA ASN A 374 -1.73 -14.47 6.30
C ASN A 374 -1.25 -13.00 6.34
N SER A 375 -2.03 -12.05 5.80
CA SER A 375 -1.63 -10.64 5.70
C SER A 375 -1.20 -10.00 7.03
N LEU A 376 -1.78 -10.41 8.17
CA LEU A 376 -1.42 -9.88 9.49
C LEU A 376 -0.10 -10.45 10.03
N GLU A 377 0.32 -11.62 9.56
CA GLU A 377 1.65 -12.17 9.85
C GLU A 377 2.72 -11.29 9.18
N ILE A 378 2.46 -10.85 7.94
CA ILE A 378 3.34 -9.94 7.19
C ILE A 378 3.34 -8.54 7.82
N ALA A 379 2.17 -8.04 8.25
CA ALA A 379 2.10 -6.78 8.98
C ALA A 379 2.96 -6.81 10.27
N ALA A 380 3.03 -7.96 10.95
CA ALA A 380 3.88 -8.14 12.12
C ALA A 380 5.38 -8.10 11.80
N VAL A 381 5.79 -8.65 10.65
CA VAL A 381 7.18 -8.53 10.16
C VAL A 381 7.54 -7.07 9.90
N VAL A 382 6.67 -6.32 9.23
CA VAL A 382 6.87 -4.88 8.99
C VAL A 382 6.91 -4.10 10.31
N ASN A 383 6.00 -4.38 11.23
CA ASN A 383 5.96 -3.73 12.54
C ASN A 383 7.20 -4.03 13.38
N LYS A 384 7.73 -5.26 13.30
CA LYS A 384 8.99 -5.61 13.95
C LYS A 384 10.15 -4.75 13.43
N TRP A 385 10.24 -4.55 12.12
CA TRP A 385 11.25 -3.65 11.54
C TRP A 385 11.06 -2.20 12.02
N ILE A 386 9.82 -1.70 12.08
CA ILE A 386 9.51 -0.38 12.65
C ILE A 386 10.02 -0.26 14.09
N GLN A 387 9.74 -1.25 14.94
CA GLN A 387 10.16 -1.27 16.34
C GLN A 387 11.69 -1.31 16.48
N GLU A 388 12.38 -2.06 15.63
CA GLU A 388 13.85 -2.08 15.58
C GLU A 388 14.41 -0.71 15.20
N LYS A 389 13.80 0.01 14.26
CA LYS A 389 14.22 1.38 13.88
C LYS A 389 13.87 2.45 14.90
N GLU A 390 12.81 2.27 15.69
CA GLU A 390 12.48 3.19 16.78
C GLU A 390 13.36 2.97 18.02
N GLY A 391 13.90 1.76 18.22
CA GLY A 391 14.79 1.43 19.33
C GLY A 391 16.29 1.59 19.04
N ALA A 392 16.68 1.85 17.79
CA ALA A 392 18.07 1.97 17.33
C ALA A 392 18.68 3.36 17.51
#